data_AF-B7G7U2-F1
#
_entry.id   AF-B7G7U2-F1
#
_cell.length_a   1.000
_cell.length_b   1.000
_cell.length_c   1.000
_cell.angle_alpha   90.00
_cell.angle_beta   90.00
_cell.angle_gamma   90.00
#
_symmetry.space_group_name_H-M   'P 1'
#
loop_
_entity.id
_entity.type
_entity.pdbx_description
1 polymer ?
#
loop_
_entity_poly.entity_id
_entity_poly.type
_entity_poly.pdbx_seq_one_letter_code
_entity_poly.pdbx_strand_id
1 'polypeptide(L)'
;MGITKMQSEHLRLSKTIFTTSKTTLQQGVHLVMKAHTIGLILLQTTNAFLSPYGRIKNMNSIPGRVETVESLRGGALEALPAEVVNLPSTVTSLVTSSLLSGPYGVVALAAISAAVILPLTQVKNMYGVSVGYGGSVAAIAYVLLQTFVPAKGDISHLLLGSSLFYGIRLASFLFVRDVAGWKPPASREEPSRMKRVPFALSLAIFYGLMTTPLLYAMRTPSAVGTSLHRVSMVGTGIAWAGAILEAVADGHKFLSKLNVDPKSKAFTGPSTGVYTMTRHPNYSGEVLFWVGTFVAGAPSFGKSIIAWLSSTAGLYGIVSIMNAATKGLEKRQGEKYGGQKAYETWKSDVPYPLVPLIKAYPLSPLLAREIGYGRYFNGLKDFLSSQPSVANKIELVGKEDPTVTGNFEVSVAATGQLLHSKRQAGQGKATSPGERAAILEQIKELLDEDD
;
A
#
# COMPACT_ATOMS: atom_id res chain seq x y z
N MET A 1 -22.55 40.67 -0.31
CA MET A 1 -22.62 40.07 1.04
C MET A 1 -22.32 38.56 1.09
N GLY A 2 -22.34 37.81 -0.04
CA GLY A 2 -22.10 36.35 -0.04
C GLY A 2 -20.62 35.91 -0.12
N ILE A 3 -19.74 36.69 -0.73
CA ILE A 3 -18.33 36.30 -0.98
C ILE A 3 -17.49 36.28 0.31
N THR A 4 -17.74 37.23 1.22
CA THR A 4 -17.05 37.34 2.51
C THR A 4 -17.44 36.22 3.48
N LYS A 5 -18.68 35.72 3.40
CA LYS A 5 -19.16 34.60 4.22
C LYS A 5 -18.51 33.27 3.80
N MET A 6 -18.38 33.06 2.49
CA MET A 6 -17.77 31.86 1.91
C MET A 6 -16.25 31.77 2.19
N GLN A 7 -15.52 32.90 2.08
CA GLN A 7 -14.10 32.94 2.46
C GLN A 7 -13.90 32.73 3.97
N SER A 8 -14.81 33.22 4.82
CA SER A 8 -14.75 32.99 6.26
C SER A 8 -14.99 31.53 6.64
N GLU A 9 -15.90 30.82 5.94
CA GLU A 9 -16.15 29.40 6.15
C GLU A 9 -15.01 28.53 5.62
N HIS A 10 -14.41 28.88 4.47
CA HIS A 10 -13.24 28.18 3.95
C HIS A 10 -12.02 28.31 4.88
N LEU A 11 -11.81 29.49 5.48
CA LEU A 11 -10.75 29.72 6.46
C LEU A 11 -11.01 28.99 7.79
N ARG A 12 -12.30 28.90 8.20
CA ARG A 12 -12.73 28.10 9.36
C ARG A 12 -12.52 26.60 9.12
N LEU A 13 -12.93 26.08 7.96
CA LEU A 13 -12.76 24.68 7.57
C LEU A 13 -11.29 24.32 7.42
N SER A 14 -10.48 25.17 6.80
CA SER A 14 -9.04 24.98 6.68
C SER A 14 -8.37 24.95 8.05
N LYS A 15 -8.71 25.89 8.96
CA LYS A 15 -8.21 25.88 10.34
C LYS A 15 -8.65 24.63 11.11
N THR A 16 -9.91 24.21 11.00
CA THR A 16 -10.43 22.98 11.63
C THR A 16 -9.77 21.72 11.08
N ILE A 17 -9.52 21.64 9.77
CA ILE A 17 -8.81 20.52 9.15
C ILE A 17 -7.35 20.50 9.61
N PHE A 18 -6.71 21.67 9.74
CA PHE A 18 -5.32 21.77 10.21
C PHE A 18 -5.18 21.45 11.70
N THR A 19 -6.12 21.89 12.56
CA THR A 19 -6.13 21.48 13.96
C THR A 19 -6.46 20.01 14.11
N THR A 20 -7.44 19.47 13.37
CA THR A 20 -7.78 18.03 13.38
C THR A 20 -6.60 17.20 12.89
N SER A 21 -5.89 17.62 11.85
CA SER A 21 -4.65 16.97 11.38
C SER A 21 -3.53 17.03 12.43
N LYS A 22 -3.37 18.16 13.14
CA LYS A 22 -2.41 18.27 14.25
C LYS A 22 -2.78 17.40 15.45
N THR A 23 -4.05 17.31 15.83
CA THR A 23 -4.51 16.39 16.89
C THR A 23 -4.44 14.94 16.45
N THR A 24 -4.70 14.59 15.18
CA THR A 24 -4.52 13.23 14.65
C THR A 24 -3.05 12.84 14.54
N LEU A 25 -2.16 13.78 14.18
CA LEU A 25 -0.72 13.56 14.16
C LEU A 25 -0.15 13.47 15.58
N GLN A 26 -0.62 14.30 16.52
CA GLN A 26 -0.26 14.20 17.94
C GLN A 26 -0.84 12.94 18.59
N GLN A 27 -2.06 12.53 18.25
CA GLN A 27 -2.63 11.25 18.70
C GLN A 27 -1.92 10.07 18.04
N GLY A 28 -1.47 10.19 16.79
CA GLY A 28 -0.65 9.19 16.10
C GLY A 28 0.75 9.06 16.70
N VAL A 29 1.42 10.16 17.00
CA VAL A 29 2.71 10.18 17.72
C VAL A 29 2.53 9.69 19.15
N HIS A 30 1.44 10.03 19.84
CA HIS A 30 1.12 9.52 21.17
C HIS A 30 0.71 8.04 21.13
N LEU A 31 0.16 7.54 20.02
CA LEU A 31 -0.14 6.12 19.78
C LEU A 31 1.11 5.33 19.42
N VAL A 32 2.08 5.93 18.73
CA VAL A 32 3.42 5.36 18.44
C VAL A 32 4.28 5.35 19.71
N MET A 33 4.21 6.40 20.54
CA MET A 33 4.83 6.43 21.86
C MET A 33 4.14 5.45 22.82
N LYS A 34 2.81 5.34 22.77
CA LYS A 34 2.08 4.24 23.44
C LYS A 34 2.38 2.89 22.80
N ALA A 35 2.78 2.77 21.54
CA ALA A 35 3.25 1.52 20.95
C ALA A 35 4.65 1.15 21.45
N HIS A 36 5.47 2.15 21.82
CA HIS A 36 6.72 1.95 22.56
C HIS A 36 6.44 1.49 24.00
N THR A 37 5.46 2.12 24.69
CA THR A 37 4.99 1.67 26.00
C THR A 37 4.25 0.33 25.93
N ILE A 38 3.52 0.03 24.86
CA ILE A 38 2.84 -1.25 24.60
C ILE A 38 3.87 -2.30 24.19
N GLY A 39 4.98 -1.95 23.54
CA GLY A 39 6.12 -2.84 23.32
C GLY A 39 6.79 -3.22 24.64
N LEU A 40 6.96 -2.25 25.55
CA LEU A 40 7.45 -2.49 26.91
C LEU A 40 6.43 -3.23 27.79
N ILE A 41 5.13 -2.94 27.64
CA ILE A 41 4.02 -3.65 28.30
C ILE A 41 3.82 -5.03 27.66
N LEU A 42 4.11 -5.27 26.38
CA LEU A 42 4.08 -6.58 25.73
C LEU A 42 5.23 -7.47 26.24
N LEU A 43 6.39 -6.87 26.49
CA LEU A 43 7.49 -7.49 27.23
C LEU A 43 7.11 -7.81 28.70
N GLN A 44 6.28 -6.98 29.35
CA GLN A 44 5.80 -7.20 30.72
C GLN A 44 4.55 -8.10 30.83
N THR A 45 3.69 -8.17 29.81
CA THR A 45 2.40 -8.91 29.83
C THR A 45 2.53 -10.39 29.48
N THR A 46 3.71 -10.84 29.06
CA THR A 46 4.05 -12.27 29.00
C THR A 46 3.85 -12.97 30.37
N ASN A 47 3.92 -12.23 31.48
CA ASN A 47 3.63 -12.74 32.83
C ASN A 47 2.14 -12.77 33.21
N ALA A 48 1.25 -12.10 32.47
CA ALA A 48 -0.17 -12.03 32.82
C ALA A 48 -1.03 -13.17 32.23
N PHE A 49 -0.46 -14.03 31.38
CA PHE A 49 -1.21 -15.06 30.64
C PHE A 49 -0.98 -16.51 31.12
N LEU A 50 -0.25 -16.73 32.21
CA LEU A 50 0.00 -18.05 32.81
C LEU A 50 -0.91 -18.38 34.01
N SER A 51 -2.19 -18.00 33.98
CA SER A 51 -3.17 -18.51 34.94
C SER A 51 -4.02 -19.64 34.32
N PRO A 52 -4.03 -20.88 34.88
CA PRO A 52 -4.75 -22.01 34.29
C PRO A 52 -6.27 -21.99 34.46
N TYR A 53 -6.86 -20.98 35.12
CA TYR A 53 -8.29 -21.02 35.46
C TYR A 53 -9.07 -19.89 34.80
N GLY A 54 -9.67 -20.21 33.66
CA GLY A 54 -10.69 -19.38 33.03
C GLY A 54 -12.00 -19.38 33.83
N ARG A 55 -12.47 -18.19 34.21
CA ARG A 55 -13.90 -17.84 34.35
C ARG A 55 -14.04 -16.31 34.39
N ILE A 56 -14.69 -15.73 33.37
CA ILE A 56 -15.20 -14.36 33.47
C ILE A 56 -16.58 -14.48 34.11
N LYS A 57 -16.74 -14.01 35.36
CA LYS A 57 -18.08 -13.81 35.95
C LYS A 57 -18.62 -12.44 35.52
N ASN A 58 -19.88 -12.44 35.08
CA ASN A 58 -20.67 -11.24 34.79
C ASN A 58 -20.78 -10.36 36.05
N MET A 59 -20.53 -9.06 35.91
CA MET A 59 -20.47 -8.10 37.02
C MET A 59 -21.83 -7.54 37.48
N ASN A 60 -22.95 -8.02 36.94
CA ASN A 60 -24.26 -7.36 37.12
C ASN A 60 -25.29 -8.14 37.96
N SER A 61 -24.89 -9.11 38.80
CA SER A 61 -25.88 -9.93 39.55
C SER A 61 -25.61 -10.12 41.04
N ILE A 62 -25.04 -9.14 41.74
CA ILE A 62 -24.95 -9.18 43.21
C ILE A 62 -25.51 -7.89 43.80
N PRO A 63 -26.70 -7.91 44.42
CA PRO A 63 -27.22 -6.76 45.16
C PRO A 63 -26.67 -6.76 46.59
N GLY A 64 -26.21 -5.58 47.04
CA GLY A 64 -25.99 -5.28 48.45
C GLY A 64 -24.57 -5.59 48.97
N ARG A 65 -23.73 -4.57 49.07
CA ARG A 65 -23.25 -3.97 50.33
C ARG A 65 -22.03 -3.09 49.99
N VAL A 66 -22.11 -1.83 50.40
CA VAL A 66 -21.00 -0.88 50.38
C VAL A 66 -19.97 -1.38 51.38
N GLU A 67 -18.86 -1.92 50.90
CA GLU A 67 -17.62 -2.04 51.66
C GLU A 67 -16.49 -1.41 50.83
N THR A 68 -15.81 -0.48 51.49
CA THR A 68 -14.72 0.35 51.01
C THR A 68 -13.60 -0.47 50.36
N VAL A 69 -13.07 0.08 49.25
CA VAL A 69 -12.09 -0.50 48.30
C VAL A 69 -10.76 -0.98 48.93
N GLU A 70 -10.56 -0.80 50.24
CA GLU A 70 -9.34 -1.22 50.94
C GLU A 70 -9.35 -2.68 51.44
N SER A 71 -10.51 -3.31 51.67
CA SER A 71 -10.55 -4.68 52.24
C SER A 71 -10.24 -5.81 51.26
N LEU A 72 -10.23 -5.54 49.94
CA LEU A 72 -9.80 -6.49 48.90
C LEU A 72 -8.27 -6.50 48.68
N ARG A 73 -7.50 -5.68 49.41
CA ARG A 73 -6.03 -5.68 49.43
C ARG A 73 -5.42 -6.44 50.61
N GLY A 74 -6.24 -7.20 51.35
CA GLY A 74 -5.86 -7.93 52.57
C GLY A 74 -5.12 -9.26 52.35
N GLY A 75 -4.30 -9.38 51.31
CA GLY A 75 -3.24 -10.37 51.26
C GLY A 75 -1.93 -9.58 51.20
N ALA A 76 -0.99 -9.83 52.11
CA ALA A 76 0.35 -9.27 51.99
C ALA A 76 0.80 -9.43 50.53
N LEU A 77 1.21 -8.33 49.89
CA LEU A 77 1.94 -8.39 48.63
C LEU A 77 3.26 -9.10 48.95
N GLU A 78 3.23 -10.43 49.02
CA GLU A 78 4.43 -11.23 48.94
C GLU A 78 5.15 -10.75 47.69
N ALA A 79 6.37 -10.25 47.88
CA ALA A 79 7.21 -9.88 46.76
C ALA A 79 7.24 -11.07 45.81
N LEU A 80 6.86 -10.85 44.55
CA LEU A 80 6.90 -11.90 43.54
C LEU A 80 8.28 -12.59 43.60
N PRO A 81 8.35 -13.92 43.45
CA PRO A 81 9.61 -14.65 43.50
C PRO A 81 10.64 -13.96 42.60
N ALA A 82 11.90 -13.90 43.04
CA ALA A 82 12.95 -13.23 42.28
C ALA A 82 13.06 -13.77 40.84
N GLU A 83 12.71 -15.03 40.60
CA GLU A 83 12.63 -15.61 39.26
C GLU A 83 11.58 -14.93 38.36
N VAL A 84 10.41 -14.58 38.91
CA VAL A 84 9.33 -13.89 38.18
C VAL A 84 9.70 -12.44 37.90
N VAL A 85 10.37 -11.78 38.85
CA VAL A 85 10.84 -10.39 38.71
C VAL A 85 11.96 -10.27 37.69
N ASN A 86 12.88 -11.25 37.64
CA ASN A 86 14.03 -11.27 36.72
C ASN A 86 13.72 -11.93 35.37
N LEU A 87 12.52 -12.49 35.17
CA LEU A 87 12.17 -13.15 33.93
C LEU A 87 12.29 -12.23 32.69
N PRO A 88 11.82 -10.96 32.71
CA PRO A 88 11.91 -10.09 31.53
C PRO A 88 13.35 -9.79 31.10
N SER A 89 14.26 -9.55 32.05
CA SER A 89 15.67 -9.29 31.76
C SER A 89 16.39 -10.55 31.26
N THR A 90 16.07 -11.71 31.85
CA THR A 90 16.59 -13.02 31.42
C THR A 90 16.16 -13.35 30.00
N VAL A 91 14.88 -13.18 29.67
CA VAL A 91 14.34 -13.40 28.31
C VAL A 91 14.97 -12.43 27.32
N THR A 92 15.09 -11.15 27.68
CA THR A 92 15.73 -10.13 26.82
C THR A 92 17.19 -10.49 26.53
N SER A 93 17.94 -10.93 27.54
CA SER A 93 19.32 -11.37 27.39
C SER A 93 19.45 -12.61 26.50
N LEU A 94 18.55 -13.59 26.67
CA LEU A 94 18.52 -14.80 25.84
C LEU A 94 18.20 -14.50 24.37
N VAL A 95 17.21 -13.64 24.13
CA VAL A 95 16.86 -13.20 22.76
C VAL A 95 18.03 -12.45 22.15
N THR A 96 18.61 -11.49 22.86
CA THR A 96 19.74 -10.67 22.38
C THR A 96 20.95 -11.54 22.04
N SER A 97 21.34 -12.45 22.93
CA SER A 97 22.49 -13.33 22.69
C SER A 97 22.27 -14.28 21.51
N SER A 98 21.03 -14.78 21.33
CA SER A 98 20.63 -15.61 20.18
C SER A 98 20.63 -14.84 18.86
N LEU A 99 20.28 -13.56 18.86
CA LEU A 99 20.38 -12.71 17.68
C LEU A 99 21.85 -12.48 17.30
N LEU A 100 22.68 -12.08 18.27
CA LEU A 100 24.09 -11.75 18.05
C LEU A 100 24.90 -12.95 17.52
N SER A 101 24.66 -14.16 18.05
CA SER A 101 25.52 -15.32 17.78
C SER A 101 24.76 -16.67 17.86
N GLY A 102 25.45 -17.78 17.58
CA GLY A 102 24.87 -19.13 17.65
C GLY A 102 23.79 -19.48 16.60
N PRO A 103 23.20 -20.69 16.69
CA PRO A 103 22.25 -21.21 15.70
C PRO A 103 20.80 -20.73 15.91
N TYR A 104 20.52 -20.11 17.07
CA TYR A 104 19.16 -19.80 17.51
C TYR A 104 18.62 -18.43 17.05
N GLY A 105 19.34 -17.71 16.20
CA GLY A 105 18.93 -16.38 15.75
C GLY A 105 17.56 -16.37 15.05
N VAL A 106 17.28 -17.35 14.18
CA VAL A 106 15.97 -17.46 13.51
C VAL A 106 14.85 -17.77 14.51
N VAL A 107 15.15 -18.57 15.55
CA VAL A 107 14.20 -18.86 16.64
C VAL A 107 13.91 -17.59 17.44
N ALA A 108 14.92 -16.75 17.69
CA ALA A 108 14.74 -15.46 18.33
C ALA A 108 13.85 -14.51 17.51
N LEU A 109 13.99 -14.49 16.17
CA LEU A 109 13.06 -13.75 15.30
C LEU A 109 11.62 -14.25 15.45
N ALA A 110 11.42 -15.58 15.45
CA ALA A 110 10.10 -16.16 15.66
C ALA A 110 9.53 -15.84 17.04
N ALA A 111 10.37 -15.80 18.09
CA ALA A 111 9.96 -15.41 19.44
C ALA A 111 9.52 -13.94 19.52
N ILE A 112 10.26 -13.03 18.89
CA ILE A 112 9.86 -11.61 18.77
C ILE A 112 8.51 -11.49 18.05
N SER A 113 8.34 -12.23 16.94
CA SER A 113 7.06 -12.26 16.24
C SER A 113 5.95 -12.85 17.10
N ALA A 114 6.21 -13.90 17.87
CA ALA A 114 5.23 -14.54 18.74
C ALA A 114 4.71 -13.56 19.80
N ALA A 115 5.60 -12.75 20.39
CA ALA A 115 5.24 -11.71 21.36
C ALA A 115 4.25 -10.68 20.78
N VAL A 116 4.30 -10.41 19.47
CA VAL A 116 3.36 -9.50 18.80
C VAL A 116 2.04 -10.19 18.44
N ILE A 117 2.10 -11.36 17.79
CA ILE A 117 0.92 -11.97 17.17
C ILE A 117 0.03 -12.75 18.15
N LEU A 118 0.60 -13.34 19.20
CA LEU A 118 -0.18 -14.10 20.17
C LEU A 118 -1.29 -13.24 20.79
N PRO A 119 -1.00 -12.05 21.37
CA PRO A 119 -2.06 -11.22 21.93
C PRO A 119 -3.04 -10.73 20.86
N LEU A 120 -2.57 -10.37 19.67
CA LEU A 120 -3.42 -9.88 18.59
C LEU A 120 -4.41 -10.94 18.08
N THR A 121 -3.96 -12.18 17.91
CA THR A 121 -4.82 -13.32 17.51
C THR A 121 -5.85 -13.68 18.58
N GLN A 122 -5.55 -13.45 19.87
CA GLN A 122 -6.53 -13.61 20.95
C GLN A 122 -7.66 -12.57 20.88
N VAL A 123 -7.38 -11.37 20.35
CA VAL A 123 -8.41 -10.34 20.10
C VAL A 123 -9.26 -10.74 18.89
N LYS A 124 -8.66 -10.91 17.71
CA LYS A 124 -9.33 -11.43 16.50
C LYS A 124 -8.38 -12.40 15.80
N ASN A 125 -8.83 -13.61 15.45
CA ASN A 125 -7.95 -14.59 14.82
C ASN A 125 -7.27 -14.04 13.55
N MET A 126 -8.01 -13.26 12.76
CA MET A 126 -7.51 -12.63 11.53
C MET A 126 -6.46 -11.53 11.76
N TYR A 127 -6.30 -11.00 12.98
CA TYR A 127 -5.23 -10.05 13.27
C TYR A 127 -3.85 -10.66 13.11
N GLY A 128 -3.69 -11.99 13.29
CA GLY A 128 -2.41 -12.66 13.06
C GLY A 128 -1.87 -12.43 11.65
N VAL A 129 -2.72 -12.59 10.63
CA VAL A 129 -2.35 -12.43 9.20
C VAL A 129 -2.50 -11.00 8.67
N SER A 130 -2.88 -10.04 9.52
CA SER A 130 -3.10 -8.65 9.12
C SER A 130 -2.25 -7.69 9.94
N VAL A 131 -2.81 -7.15 11.04
CA VAL A 131 -2.10 -6.18 11.89
C VAL A 131 -0.83 -6.81 12.50
N GLY A 132 -0.92 -8.06 12.93
CA GLY A 132 0.18 -8.81 13.53
C GLY A 132 1.31 -9.09 12.55
N TYR A 133 1.01 -9.31 11.28
CA TYR A 133 2.04 -9.48 10.25
C TYR A 133 2.92 -8.23 10.11
N GLY A 134 2.33 -7.07 9.84
CA GLY A 134 3.08 -5.81 9.78
C GLY A 134 3.76 -5.46 11.11
N GLY A 135 3.06 -5.70 12.22
CA GLY A 135 3.58 -5.47 13.57
C GLY A 135 4.82 -6.31 13.89
N SER A 136 4.82 -7.59 13.51
CA SER A 136 5.97 -8.47 13.68
C SER A 136 7.18 -8.01 12.89
N VAL A 137 6.99 -7.63 11.62
CA VAL A 137 8.09 -7.13 10.77
C VAL A 137 8.67 -5.84 11.36
N ALA A 138 7.82 -4.92 11.84
CA ALA A 138 8.26 -3.70 12.51
C ALA A 138 9.01 -3.99 13.83
N ALA A 139 8.48 -4.88 14.67
CA ALA A 139 9.09 -5.24 15.94
C ALA A 139 10.45 -5.91 15.74
N ILE A 140 10.55 -6.84 14.79
CA ILE A 140 11.83 -7.48 14.42
C ILE A 140 12.83 -6.44 13.93
N ALA A 141 12.44 -5.57 13.00
CA ALA A 141 13.32 -4.53 12.49
C ALA A 141 13.81 -3.59 13.59
N TYR A 142 12.90 -3.19 14.49
CA TYR A 142 13.22 -2.36 15.64
C TYR A 142 14.19 -3.06 16.61
N VAL A 143 13.92 -4.31 17.00
CA VAL A 143 14.80 -5.06 17.92
C VAL A 143 16.19 -5.27 17.30
N LEU A 144 16.28 -5.55 16.00
CA LEU A 144 17.56 -5.65 15.30
C LEU A 144 18.33 -4.32 15.30
N LEU A 145 17.65 -3.18 15.10
CA LEU A 145 18.27 -1.85 15.22
C LEU A 145 18.80 -1.55 16.63
N GLN A 146 18.15 -2.09 17.68
CA GLN A 146 18.63 -1.93 19.06
C GLN A 146 19.75 -2.92 19.43
N THR A 147 19.79 -4.07 18.77
CA THR A 147 20.74 -5.16 19.11
C THR A 147 22.10 -4.95 18.45
N PHE A 148 22.13 -4.39 17.24
CA PHE A 148 23.34 -4.28 16.44
C PHE A 148 23.75 -2.82 16.24
N VAL A 149 25.04 -2.53 16.40
CA VAL A 149 25.62 -1.24 16.02
C VAL A 149 25.99 -1.30 14.54
N PRO A 150 25.47 -0.40 13.68
CA PRO A 150 25.76 -0.43 12.25
C PRO A 150 27.25 -0.16 12.01
N ALA A 151 27.87 -0.97 11.16
CA ALA A 151 29.22 -0.71 10.69
C ALA A 151 29.25 0.56 9.82
N LYS A 152 30.36 1.31 9.86
CA LYS A 152 30.49 2.54 9.06
C LYS A 152 30.36 2.22 7.56
N GLY A 153 29.35 2.81 6.92
CA GLY A 153 29.09 2.63 5.48
C GLY A 153 28.30 1.38 5.10
N ASP A 154 27.88 0.56 6.08
CA ASP A 154 27.02 -0.60 5.85
C ASP A 154 25.59 -0.17 5.48
N ILE A 155 24.97 -0.82 4.50
CA ILE A 155 23.62 -0.52 4.01
C ILE A 155 22.52 -1.21 4.83
N SER A 156 22.87 -2.15 5.72
CA SER A 156 21.90 -3.00 6.42
C SER A 156 20.93 -2.23 7.32
N HIS A 157 21.33 -1.07 7.86
CA HIS A 157 20.43 -0.19 8.60
C HIS A 157 19.34 0.44 7.72
N LEU A 158 19.65 0.76 6.45
CA LEU A 158 18.65 1.23 5.49
C LEU A 158 17.69 0.11 5.09
N LEU A 159 18.18 -1.14 5.03
CA LEU A 159 17.33 -2.31 4.84
C LEU A 159 16.36 -2.46 6.02
N LEU A 160 16.84 -2.42 7.27
CA LEU A 160 15.97 -2.43 8.45
C LEU A 160 15.00 -1.25 8.47
N GLY A 161 15.44 -0.06 8.04
CA GLY A 161 14.59 1.11 7.87
C GLY A 161 13.42 0.84 6.90
N SER A 162 13.68 0.15 5.79
CA SER A 162 12.62 -0.25 4.85
C SER A 162 11.61 -1.20 5.49
N SER A 163 12.08 -2.17 6.29
CA SER A 163 11.22 -3.14 6.98
C SER A 163 10.42 -2.50 8.12
N LEU A 164 11.00 -1.54 8.84
CA LEU A 164 10.32 -0.77 9.87
C LEU A 164 9.22 0.10 9.25
N PHE A 165 9.54 0.81 8.17
CA PHE A 165 8.55 1.58 7.40
C PHE A 165 7.42 0.67 6.88
N TYR A 166 7.77 -0.44 6.22
CA TYR A 166 6.83 -1.43 5.70
C TYR A 166 5.88 -1.92 6.81
N GLY A 167 6.44 -2.38 7.93
CA GLY A 167 5.69 -2.99 9.01
C GLY A 167 4.76 -2.02 9.73
N ILE A 168 5.27 -0.84 10.11
CA ILE A 168 4.47 0.20 10.80
C ILE A 168 3.33 0.66 9.91
N ARG A 169 3.63 0.97 8.63
CA ARG A 169 2.62 1.40 7.66
C ARG A 169 1.55 0.34 7.49
N LEU A 170 1.93 -0.92 7.22
CA LEU A 170 0.98 -2.00 6.96
C LEU A 170 0.08 -2.28 8.16
N ALA A 171 0.68 -2.42 9.35
CA ALA A 171 -0.07 -2.66 10.58
C ALA A 171 -1.05 -1.52 10.87
N SER A 172 -0.58 -0.28 10.75
CA SER A 172 -1.40 0.92 10.99
C SER A 172 -2.54 1.03 9.99
N PHE A 173 -2.27 0.85 8.69
CA PHE A 173 -3.28 0.88 7.64
C PHE A 173 -4.38 -0.17 7.87
N LEU A 174 -3.99 -1.41 8.17
CA LEU A 174 -4.95 -2.50 8.39
C LEU A 174 -5.74 -2.32 9.68
N PHE A 175 -5.11 -1.81 10.74
CA PHE A 175 -5.78 -1.51 12.00
C PHE A 175 -6.80 -0.38 11.86
N VAL A 176 -6.40 0.75 11.25
CA VAL A 176 -7.30 1.89 11.00
C VAL A 176 -8.46 1.46 10.12
N ARG A 177 -8.20 0.69 9.06
CA ARG A 177 -9.25 0.17 8.17
C ARG A 177 -10.28 -0.67 8.91
N ASP A 178 -9.83 -1.54 9.82
CA ASP A 178 -10.72 -2.42 10.57
C ASP A 178 -11.55 -1.64 11.62
N VAL A 179 -10.92 -0.74 12.37
CA VAL A 179 -11.60 0.11 13.37
C VAL A 179 -12.58 1.10 12.73
N ALA A 180 -12.26 1.59 11.52
CA ALA A 180 -13.15 2.45 10.73
C ALA A 180 -14.37 1.71 10.15
N GLY A 181 -14.56 0.42 10.46
CA GLY A 181 -15.78 -0.31 10.13
C GLY A 181 -15.89 -0.67 8.65
N TRP A 182 -14.78 -0.74 7.91
CA TRP A 182 -14.78 -1.28 6.55
C TRP A 182 -15.00 -2.79 6.63
N LYS A 183 -16.30 -3.15 6.61
CA LYS A 183 -16.81 -4.47 6.94
C LYS A 183 -15.99 -5.59 6.27
N PRO A 184 -15.44 -6.55 7.03
CA PRO A 184 -15.07 -7.83 6.46
C PRO A 184 -16.32 -8.52 5.88
N PRO A 185 -16.17 -9.49 4.95
CA PRO A 185 -17.27 -10.35 4.56
C PRO A 185 -17.91 -10.98 5.81
N ALA A 186 -19.20 -11.35 5.70
CA ALA A 186 -20.02 -11.91 6.78
C ALA A 186 -19.23 -12.76 7.78
N SER A 187 -19.50 -12.53 9.07
CA SER A 187 -18.80 -13.08 10.23
C SER A 187 -18.47 -14.56 10.04
N ARG A 188 -17.19 -14.86 9.81
CA ARG A 188 -16.70 -16.22 10.00
C ARG A 188 -16.81 -16.54 11.48
N GLU A 189 -17.27 -17.74 11.80
CA GLU A 189 -17.19 -18.23 13.17
C GLU A 189 -15.73 -18.20 13.62
N GLU A 190 -15.50 -17.50 14.73
CA GLU A 190 -14.18 -17.35 15.29
C GLU A 190 -13.83 -18.60 16.11
N PRO A 191 -12.68 -19.26 15.87
CA PRO A 191 -12.28 -20.40 16.67
C PRO A 191 -12.09 -20.01 18.14
N SER A 192 -12.24 -20.98 19.05
CA SER A 192 -11.98 -20.76 20.47
C SER A 192 -10.54 -20.30 20.69
N ARG A 193 -10.32 -19.47 21.73
CA ARG A 193 -9.01 -18.84 22.01
C ARG A 193 -7.85 -19.83 22.04
N MET A 194 -8.02 -20.97 22.71
CA MET A 194 -7.00 -22.03 22.75
C MET A 194 -6.65 -22.60 21.37
N LYS A 195 -7.63 -22.71 20.46
CA LYS A 195 -7.40 -23.19 19.09
C LYS A 195 -6.68 -22.17 18.20
N ARG A 196 -6.55 -20.90 18.65
CA ARG A 196 -5.80 -19.85 17.92
C ARG A 196 -4.30 -19.90 18.18
N VAL A 197 -3.86 -20.49 19.29
CA VAL A 197 -2.44 -20.50 19.69
C VAL A 197 -1.56 -21.23 18.66
N PRO A 198 -1.89 -22.45 18.20
CA PRO A 198 -1.05 -23.13 17.20
C PRO A 198 -0.97 -22.37 15.87
N PHE A 199 -2.08 -21.73 15.46
CA PHE A 199 -2.12 -20.88 14.27
C PHE A 199 -1.26 -19.63 14.44
N ALA A 200 -1.31 -18.97 15.60
CA ALA A 200 -0.45 -17.85 15.90
C ALA A 200 1.02 -18.29 15.86
N LEU A 201 1.40 -19.36 16.55
CA LEU A 201 2.79 -19.83 16.57
C LEU A 201 3.33 -20.20 15.17
N SER A 202 2.51 -20.80 14.30
CA SER A 202 2.93 -21.10 12.93
C SER A 202 3.20 -19.82 12.11
N LEU A 203 2.38 -18.77 12.30
CA LEU A 203 2.64 -17.45 11.71
C LEU A 203 3.91 -16.81 12.27
N ALA A 204 4.18 -16.95 13.58
CA ALA A 204 5.42 -16.43 14.18
C ALA A 204 6.66 -17.05 13.56
N ILE A 205 6.66 -18.37 13.41
CA ILE A 205 7.74 -19.09 12.74
C ILE A 205 7.87 -18.57 11.32
N PHE A 206 6.77 -18.50 10.57
CA PHE A 206 6.81 -18.03 9.19
C PHE A 206 7.38 -16.61 9.04
N TYR A 207 6.96 -15.66 9.89
CA TYR A 207 7.48 -14.28 9.87
C TYR A 207 8.96 -14.22 10.30
N GLY A 208 9.40 -15.08 11.22
CA GLY A 208 10.81 -15.26 11.55
C GLY A 208 11.64 -15.77 10.36
N LEU A 209 11.12 -16.73 9.59
CA LEU A 209 11.75 -17.22 8.37
C LEU A 209 11.87 -16.10 7.31
N MET A 210 10.78 -15.35 7.08
CA MET A 210 10.74 -14.25 6.10
C MET A 210 11.74 -13.13 6.43
N THR A 211 11.96 -12.85 7.72
CA THR A 211 12.85 -11.78 8.19
C THR A 211 14.28 -12.24 8.46
N THR A 212 14.60 -13.53 8.24
CA THR A 212 15.96 -14.06 8.36
C THR A 212 17.00 -13.26 7.56
N PRO A 213 16.72 -12.74 6.34
CA PRO A 213 17.69 -11.91 5.63
C PRO A 213 18.12 -10.66 6.39
N LEU A 214 17.21 -10.05 7.16
CA LEU A 214 17.48 -8.85 7.96
C LEU A 214 18.48 -9.14 9.09
N LEU A 215 18.32 -10.27 9.77
CA LEU A 215 19.21 -10.70 10.83
C LEU A 215 20.64 -10.91 10.30
N TYR A 216 20.78 -11.65 9.20
CA TYR A 216 22.11 -11.96 8.66
C TYR A 216 22.78 -10.73 8.06
N ALA A 217 22.03 -9.80 7.45
CA ALA A 217 22.56 -8.52 6.99
C ALA A 217 23.25 -7.75 8.14
N MET A 218 22.67 -7.74 9.34
CA MET A 218 23.27 -7.08 10.52
C MET A 218 24.39 -7.90 11.18
N ARG A 219 24.25 -9.22 11.20
CA ARG A 219 25.17 -10.11 11.90
C ARG A 219 26.50 -10.29 11.18
N THR A 220 26.46 -10.31 9.85
CA THR A 220 27.61 -10.52 8.97
C THR A 220 27.52 -9.56 7.78
N PRO A 221 27.63 -8.24 7.98
CA PRO A 221 27.47 -7.27 6.91
C PRO A 221 28.53 -7.45 5.83
N SER A 222 28.13 -7.25 4.58
CA SER A 222 29.07 -7.31 3.45
C SER A 222 30.09 -6.18 3.54
N ALA A 223 31.36 -6.50 3.30
CA ALA A 223 32.43 -5.50 3.35
C ALA A 223 32.19 -4.37 2.34
N VAL A 224 32.25 -3.12 2.81
CA VAL A 224 31.99 -1.91 2.02
C VAL A 224 32.90 -1.86 0.79
N GLY A 225 32.33 -1.49 -0.36
CA GLY A 225 33.06 -1.38 -1.64
C GLY A 225 33.17 -2.67 -2.45
N THR A 226 32.83 -3.82 -1.87
CA THR A 226 32.84 -5.11 -2.59
C THR A 226 31.66 -5.27 -3.55
N SER A 227 31.75 -6.24 -4.47
CA SER A 227 30.63 -6.63 -5.34
C SER A 227 29.43 -7.14 -4.54
N LEU A 228 29.68 -7.89 -3.47
CA LEU A 228 28.66 -8.37 -2.53
C LEU A 228 27.92 -7.21 -1.86
N HIS A 229 28.65 -6.17 -1.43
CA HIS A 229 28.03 -4.95 -0.89
C HIS A 229 27.14 -4.24 -1.92
N ARG A 230 27.54 -4.20 -3.21
CA ARG A 230 26.68 -3.66 -4.28
C ARG A 230 25.40 -4.47 -4.47
N VAL A 231 25.46 -5.79 -4.35
CA VAL A 231 24.25 -6.65 -4.36
C VAL A 231 23.35 -6.29 -3.18
N SER A 232 23.92 -6.12 -1.97
CA SER A 232 23.16 -5.67 -0.80
C SER A 232 22.47 -4.31 -1.05
N MET A 233 23.18 -3.34 -1.64
CA MET A 233 22.62 -2.03 -1.99
C MET A 233 21.46 -2.12 -2.99
N VAL A 234 21.61 -2.93 -4.04
CA VAL A 234 20.54 -3.14 -5.04
C VAL A 234 19.33 -3.80 -4.39
N GLY A 235 19.55 -4.84 -3.57
CA GLY A 235 18.48 -5.49 -2.81
C GLY A 235 17.75 -4.52 -1.89
N THR A 236 18.48 -3.68 -1.15
CA THR A 236 17.88 -2.64 -0.31
C THR A 236 17.07 -1.63 -1.11
N GLY A 237 17.56 -1.21 -2.29
CA GLY A 237 16.81 -0.35 -3.20
C GLY A 237 15.50 -1.00 -3.69
N ILE A 238 15.57 -2.29 -4.06
CA ILE A 238 14.39 -3.08 -4.45
C ILE A 238 13.39 -3.18 -3.27
N ALA A 239 13.88 -3.41 -2.05
CA ALA A 239 13.04 -3.48 -0.86
C ALA A 239 12.26 -2.17 -0.64
N TRP A 240 12.96 -1.03 -0.68
CA TRP A 240 12.32 0.29 -0.61
C TRP A 240 11.32 0.53 -1.74
N ALA A 241 11.69 0.23 -2.98
CA ALA A 241 10.78 0.37 -4.12
C ALA A 241 9.50 -0.46 -3.94
N GLY A 242 9.62 -1.70 -3.46
CA GLY A 242 8.48 -2.56 -3.15
C GLY A 242 7.58 -2.00 -2.05
N ALA A 243 8.17 -1.60 -0.92
CA ALA A 243 7.43 -1.04 0.20
C ALA A 243 6.69 0.27 -0.17
N ILE A 244 7.31 1.12 -0.99
CA ILE A 244 6.70 2.36 -1.48
C ILE A 244 5.60 2.06 -2.50
N LEU A 245 5.83 1.16 -3.46
CA LEU A 245 4.83 0.77 -4.45
C LEU A 245 3.57 0.24 -3.78
N GLU A 246 3.73 -0.63 -2.78
CA GLU A 246 2.61 -1.14 -2.00
C GLU A 246 1.87 -0.02 -1.27
N ALA A 247 2.59 0.88 -0.60
CA ALA A 247 2.01 2.01 0.11
C ALA A 247 1.17 2.90 -0.82
N VAL A 248 1.69 3.21 -2.00
CA VAL A 248 1.01 4.01 -3.02
C VAL A 248 -0.22 3.27 -3.56
N ALA A 249 -0.10 1.97 -3.83
CA ALA A 249 -1.20 1.15 -4.33
C ALA A 249 -2.35 1.03 -3.32
N ASP A 250 -2.04 0.76 -2.05
CA ASP A 250 -3.04 0.68 -0.99
C ASP A 250 -3.71 2.04 -0.75
N GLY A 251 -2.94 3.13 -0.76
CA GLY A 251 -3.47 4.49 -0.67
C GLY A 251 -4.42 4.82 -1.82
N HIS A 252 -4.01 4.51 -3.06
CA HIS A 252 -4.84 4.71 -4.24
C HIS A 252 -6.14 3.88 -4.17
N LYS A 253 -6.05 2.61 -3.77
CA LYS A 253 -7.21 1.73 -3.58
C LYS A 253 -8.15 2.23 -2.49
N PHE A 254 -7.59 2.76 -1.40
CA PHE A 254 -8.35 3.34 -0.31
C PHE A 254 -9.14 4.58 -0.77
N LEU A 255 -8.47 5.53 -1.43
CA LEU A 255 -9.10 6.74 -1.96
C LEU A 255 -10.18 6.42 -3.01
N SER A 256 -9.91 5.44 -3.89
CA SER A 256 -10.90 5.02 -4.90
C SER A 256 -12.18 4.48 -4.28
N LYS A 257 -12.06 3.74 -3.17
CA LYS A 257 -13.22 3.17 -2.46
C LYS A 257 -14.01 4.20 -1.65
N LEU A 258 -13.38 5.28 -1.18
CA LEU A 258 -14.08 6.35 -0.47
C LEU A 258 -15.07 7.10 -1.37
N ASN A 259 -14.81 7.17 -2.67
CA ASN A 259 -15.60 7.92 -3.64
C ASN A 259 -16.68 7.07 -4.34
N VAL A 260 -16.96 5.87 -3.84
CA VAL A 260 -17.88 4.90 -4.48
C VAL A 260 -19.03 4.57 -3.53
N ASP A 261 -20.26 4.65 -4.03
CA ASP A 261 -21.44 4.16 -3.29
C ASP A 261 -21.25 2.67 -2.96
N PRO A 262 -21.25 2.29 -1.67
CA PRO A 262 -21.12 0.89 -1.25
C PRO A 262 -22.17 -0.06 -1.82
N LYS A 263 -23.33 0.47 -2.25
CA LYS A 263 -24.41 -0.30 -2.89
C LYS A 263 -24.21 -0.50 -4.40
N SER A 264 -23.28 0.24 -5.01
CA SER A 264 -23.02 0.14 -6.43
C SER A 264 -22.47 -1.23 -6.80
N LYS A 265 -23.10 -1.85 -7.80
CA LYS A 265 -22.60 -3.09 -8.43
C LYS A 265 -21.68 -2.79 -9.62
N ALA A 266 -21.55 -1.53 -10.02
CA ALA A 266 -20.69 -1.13 -11.12
C ALA A 266 -19.21 -1.26 -10.76
N PHE A 267 -18.38 -1.63 -11.73
CA PHE A 267 -16.94 -1.56 -11.60
C PHE A 267 -16.47 -0.11 -11.64
N THR A 268 -15.86 0.35 -10.55
CA THR A 268 -15.40 1.73 -10.37
C THR A 268 -13.90 1.85 -10.09
N GLY A 269 -13.14 0.75 -10.21
CA GLY A 269 -11.69 0.76 -10.01
C GLY A 269 -11.24 0.39 -8.58
N PRO A 270 -9.95 0.58 -8.25
CA PRO A 270 -8.95 1.39 -8.98
C PRO A 270 -8.51 0.80 -10.32
N SER A 271 -8.32 1.66 -11.33
CA SER A 271 -7.91 1.27 -12.70
C SER A 271 -6.84 2.18 -13.34
N THR A 272 -6.38 3.21 -12.63
CA THR A 272 -5.42 4.22 -13.12
C THR A 272 -4.10 4.20 -12.32
N GLY A 273 -3.14 5.05 -12.68
CA GLY A 273 -1.86 5.17 -11.97
C GLY A 273 -1.13 3.83 -11.87
N VAL A 274 -0.69 3.44 -10.67
CA VAL A 274 0.00 2.14 -10.46
C VAL A 274 -0.83 0.92 -10.88
N TYR A 275 -2.16 1.03 -10.96
CA TYR A 275 -3.05 -0.05 -11.43
C TYR A 275 -3.07 -0.22 -12.96
N THR A 276 -2.35 0.61 -13.71
CA THR A 276 -2.11 0.38 -15.15
C THR A 276 -0.89 -0.50 -15.41
N MET A 277 0.00 -0.67 -14.41
CA MET A 277 1.21 -1.50 -14.53
C MET A 277 0.90 -2.99 -14.34
N THR A 278 -0.03 -3.29 -13.43
CA THR A 278 -0.45 -4.63 -13.02
C THR A 278 -1.78 -4.49 -12.28
N ARG A 279 -2.62 -5.53 -12.28
CA ARG A 279 -3.96 -5.44 -11.64
C ARG A 279 -3.91 -5.42 -10.11
N HIS A 280 -2.83 -5.94 -9.51
CA HIS A 280 -2.63 -5.98 -8.06
C HIS A 280 -1.26 -5.39 -7.64
N PRO A 281 -1.01 -4.09 -7.90
CA PRO A 281 0.28 -3.45 -7.63
C PRO A 281 0.65 -3.45 -6.15
N ASN A 282 -0.32 -3.54 -5.25
CA ASN A 282 -0.06 -3.73 -3.83
C ASN A 282 0.57 -5.11 -3.54
N TYR A 283 0.10 -6.18 -4.17
CA TYR A 283 0.70 -7.52 -4.04
C TYR A 283 2.05 -7.60 -4.77
N SER A 284 2.19 -6.91 -5.90
CA SER A 284 3.48 -6.76 -6.59
C SER A 284 4.51 -6.06 -5.72
N GLY A 285 4.13 -4.97 -5.05
CA GLY A 285 4.97 -4.23 -4.12
C GLY A 285 5.41 -5.09 -2.95
N GLU A 286 4.50 -5.89 -2.37
CA GLU A 286 4.82 -6.84 -1.31
C GLU A 286 5.82 -7.92 -1.78
N VAL A 287 5.60 -8.54 -2.94
CA VAL A 287 6.56 -9.50 -3.52
C VAL A 287 7.92 -8.84 -3.75
N LEU A 288 7.94 -7.63 -4.31
CA LEU A 288 9.17 -6.89 -4.58
C LEU A 288 9.92 -6.55 -3.29
N PHE A 289 9.21 -6.17 -2.22
CA PHE A 289 9.79 -5.90 -0.92
C PHE A 289 10.53 -7.13 -0.36
N TRP A 290 9.90 -8.31 -0.41
CA TRP A 290 10.49 -9.55 0.09
C TRP A 290 11.62 -10.08 -0.80
N VAL A 291 11.51 -9.95 -2.12
CA VAL A 291 12.61 -10.25 -3.05
C VAL A 291 13.80 -9.33 -2.76
N GLY A 292 13.55 -8.02 -2.59
CA GLY A 292 14.58 -7.06 -2.24
C GLY A 292 15.26 -7.40 -0.92
N THR A 293 14.49 -7.75 0.10
CA THR A 293 15.00 -8.18 1.41
C THR A 293 15.88 -9.41 1.31
N PHE A 294 15.47 -10.42 0.54
CA PHE A 294 16.27 -11.61 0.27
C PHE A 294 17.58 -11.27 -0.46
N VAL A 295 17.51 -10.50 -1.55
CA VAL A 295 18.68 -10.08 -2.34
C VAL A 295 19.63 -9.24 -1.49
N ALA A 296 19.11 -8.40 -0.60
CA ALA A 296 19.90 -7.55 0.26
C ALA A 296 20.71 -8.35 1.29
N GLY A 297 20.08 -9.35 1.90
CA GLY A 297 20.68 -10.19 2.94
C GLY A 297 21.51 -11.36 2.41
N ALA A 298 21.23 -11.87 1.20
CA ALA A 298 21.90 -13.05 0.64
C ALA A 298 23.44 -12.99 0.65
N PRO A 299 24.08 -11.85 0.33
CA PRO A 299 25.53 -11.70 0.46
C PRO A 299 26.08 -12.01 1.84
N SER A 300 25.30 -11.80 2.89
CA SER A 300 25.65 -12.01 4.29
C SER A 300 25.42 -13.44 4.78
N PHE A 301 24.80 -14.32 3.99
CA PHE A 301 24.51 -15.71 4.41
C PHE A 301 25.77 -16.58 4.48
N GLY A 302 26.76 -16.28 3.63
CA GLY A 302 27.97 -17.08 3.51
C GLY A 302 27.64 -18.58 3.34
N LYS A 303 28.23 -19.41 4.20
CA LYS A 303 28.01 -20.87 4.23
C LYS A 303 26.88 -21.31 5.18
N SER A 304 26.11 -20.38 5.76
CA SER A 304 25.05 -20.73 6.71
C SER A 304 23.88 -21.40 6.00
N ILE A 305 23.76 -22.72 6.17
CA ILE A 305 22.64 -23.51 5.64
C ILE A 305 21.31 -23.01 6.22
N ILE A 306 21.30 -22.63 7.49
CA ILE A 306 20.11 -22.09 8.17
C ILE A 306 19.67 -20.78 7.49
N ALA A 307 20.61 -19.87 7.18
CA ALA A 307 20.27 -18.61 6.51
C ALA A 307 19.62 -18.85 5.14
N TRP A 308 20.21 -19.73 4.33
CA TRP A 308 19.70 -20.08 3.00
C TRP A 308 18.34 -20.76 3.06
N LEU A 309 18.18 -21.79 3.89
CA LEU A 309 16.93 -22.53 4.00
C LEU A 309 15.80 -21.67 4.55
N SER A 310 16.04 -20.95 5.65
CA SER A 310 15.01 -20.10 6.27
C SER A 310 14.58 -18.96 5.36
N SER A 311 15.54 -18.25 4.75
CA SER A 311 15.25 -17.13 3.86
C SER A 311 14.53 -17.59 2.58
N THR A 312 14.94 -18.74 2.02
CA THR A 312 14.31 -19.29 0.81
C THR A 312 12.90 -19.80 1.11
N ALA A 313 12.71 -20.48 2.23
CA ALA A 313 11.38 -20.94 2.68
C ALA A 313 10.44 -19.75 2.94
N GLY A 314 10.93 -18.69 3.59
CA GLY A 314 10.18 -17.46 3.81
C GLY A 314 9.77 -16.78 2.50
N LEU A 315 10.72 -16.57 1.59
CA LEU A 315 10.48 -15.96 0.28
C LEU A 315 9.51 -16.79 -0.57
N TYR A 316 9.75 -18.09 -0.68
CA TYR A 316 8.87 -19.00 -1.42
C TYR A 316 7.45 -19.00 -0.86
N GLY A 317 7.31 -19.03 0.48
CA GLY A 317 6.02 -19.00 1.15
C GLY A 317 5.24 -17.73 0.84
N ILE A 318 5.86 -16.55 0.97
CA ILE A 318 5.14 -15.29 0.75
C ILE A 318 4.77 -15.10 -0.73
N VAL A 319 5.65 -15.47 -1.65
CA VAL A 319 5.36 -15.44 -3.10
C VAL A 319 4.20 -16.40 -3.43
N SER A 320 4.17 -17.58 -2.82
CA SER A 320 3.08 -18.55 -3.01
C SER A 320 1.74 -18.03 -2.47
N ILE A 321 1.75 -17.41 -1.29
CA ILE A 321 0.56 -16.79 -0.67
C ILE A 321 0.05 -15.64 -1.56
N MET A 322 0.93 -14.78 -2.06
CA MET A 322 0.55 -13.67 -2.94
C MET A 322 -0.02 -14.15 -4.28
N ASN A 323 0.55 -15.20 -4.87
CA ASN A 323 0.00 -15.83 -6.06
C ASN A 323 -1.40 -16.42 -5.83
N ALA A 324 -1.59 -17.14 -4.72
CA ALA A 324 -2.88 -17.71 -4.36
C ALA A 324 -3.93 -16.63 -4.08
N ALA A 325 -3.55 -15.58 -3.32
CA ALA A 325 -4.40 -14.44 -3.02
C ALA A 325 -4.82 -13.69 -4.28
N THR A 326 -3.88 -13.48 -5.21
CA THR A 326 -4.13 -12.87 -6.53
C THR A 326 -5.17 -13.67 -7.31
N LYS A 327 -4.96 -14.98 -7.48
CA LYS A 327 -5.93 -15.86 -8.20
C LYS A 327 -7.31 -15.81 -7.57
N GLY A 328 -7.40 -15.85 -6.24
CA GLY A 328 -8.66 -15.76 -5.52
C GLY A 328 -9.36 -14.41 -5.70
N LEU A 329 -8.61 -13.31 -5.75
CA LEU A 329 -9.17 -11.98 -5.95
C LEU A 329 -9.64 -11.76 -7.39
N GLU A 330 -8.87 -12.22 -8.37
CA GLU A 330 -9.24 -12.21 -9.80
C GLU A 330 -10.54 -12.99 -10.04
N LYS A 331 -10.68 -14.17 -9.42
CA LYS A 331 -11.91 -14.97 -9.51
C LYS A 331 -13.11 -14.19 -8.97
N ARG A 332 -13.00 -13.64 -7.75
CA ARG A 332 -14.09 -12.87 -7.10
C ARG A 332 -14.44 -11.60 -7.88
N GLN A 333 -13.45 -10.91 -8.44
CA GLN A 333 -13.69 -9.74 -9.29
C GLN A 333 -14.37 -10.14 -10.59
N GLY A 334 -13.98 -11.26 -11.21
CA GLY A 334 -14.66 -11.82 -12.37
C GLY A 334 -16.11 -12.19 -12.09
N GLU A 335 -16.39 -12.85 -10.98
CA GLU A 335 -17.76 -13.19 -10.55
C GLU A 335 -18.61 -11.93 -10.28
N LYS A 336 -18.00 -10.89 -9.69
CA LYS A 336 -18.72 -9.67 -9.31
C LYS A 336 -18.93 -8.68 -10.46
N TYR A 337 -17.94 -8.53 -11.34
CA TYR A 337 -17.87 -7.46 -12.33
C TYR A 337 -17.84 -7.96 -13.78
N GLY A 338 -17.79 -9.28 -14.00
CA GLY A 338 -17.78 -9.89 -15.34
C GLY A 338 -18.96 -9.44 -16.19
N GLY A 339 -18.70 -9.23 -17.48
CA GLY A 339 -19.71 -8.74 -18.43
C GLY A 339 -19.94 -7.22 -18.41
N GLN A 340 -19.32 -6.49 -17.46
CA GLN A 340 -19.35 -5.02 -17.48
C GLN A 340 -18.24 -4.48 -18.39
N LYS A 341 -18.61 -3.65 -19.38
CA LYS A 341 -17.67 -3.08 -20.37
C LYS A 341 -16.43 -2.45 -19.74
N ALA A 342 -16.58 -1.68 -18.66
CA ALA A 342 -15.47 -1.01 -17.99
C ALA A 342 -14.47 -2.00 -17.34
N TYR A 343 -14.96 -3.09 -16.77
CA TYR A 343 -14.13 -4.12 -16.15
C TYR A 343 -13.36 -4.94 -17.20
N GLU A 344 -14.05 -5.38 -18.26
CA GLU A 344 -13.42 -6.15 -19.33
C GLU A 344 -12.36 -5.33 -20.08
N THR A 345 -12.64 -4.03 -20.31
CA THR A 345 -11.66 -3.10 -20.92
C THR A 345 -10.41 -2.99 -20.05
N TRP A 346 -10.56 -2.68 -18.76
CA TRP A 346 -9.43 -2.57 -17.83
C TRP A 346 -8.63 -3.88 -17.74
N LYS A 347 -9.31 -5.03 -17.67
CA LYS A 347 -8.67 -6.34 -17.59
C LYS A 347 -7.88 -6.68 -18.85
N SER A 348 -8.38 -6.28 -20.02
CA SER A 348 -7.69 -6.41 -21.30
C SER A 348 -6.46 -5.49 -21.38
N ASP A 349 -6.60 -4.24 -20.96
CA ASP A 349 -5.53 -3.23 -20.98
C ASP A 349 -4.37 -3.60 -20.05
N VAL A 350 -4.69 -4.20 -18.90
CA VAL A 350 -3.73 -4.60 -17.86
C VAL A 350 -3.73 -6.12 -17.72
N PRO A 351 -3.10 -6.88 -18.65
CA PRO A 351 -3.27 -8.35 -18.73
C PRO A 351 -2.59 -9.11 -17.59
N TYR A 352 -1.56 -8.53 -16.95
CA TYR A 352 -0.77 -9.18 -15.91
C TYR A 352 -1.29 -8.83 -14.51
N PRO A 353 -1.65 -9.82 -13.68
CA PRO A 353 -2.25 -9.55 -12.38
C PRO A 353 -1.24 -9.33 -11.25
N LEU A 354 -0.07 -9.99 -11.26
CA LEU A 354 0.89 -9.93 -10.14
C LEU A 354 2.28 -9.42 -10.53
N VAL A 355 2.90 -9.95 -11.58
CA VAL A 355 4.24 -9.47 -11.98
C VAL A 355 4.06 -8.28 -12.90
N PRO A 356 4.64 -7.11 -12.59
CA PRO A 356 4.68 -5.99 -13.51
C PRO A 356 5.64 -6.35 -14.65
N LEU A 357 5.13 -7.04 -15.66
CA LEU A 357 5.76 -6.94 -16.97
C LEU A 357 5.31 -5.60 -17.50
N ILE A 358 6.24 -4.64 -17.50
CA ILE A 358 6.10 -3.42 -18.28
C ILE A 358 5.88 -3.90 -19.71
N LYS A 359 4.63 -4.05 -20.15
CA LYS A 359 4.34 -3.71 -21.54
C LYS A 359 4.77 -2.26 -21.59
N ALA A 360 5.84 -1.99 -22.34
CA ALA A 360 6.08 -0.65 -22.84
C ALA A 360 4.85 -0.32 -23.69
N TYR A 361 3.77 0.15 -23.06
CA TYR A 361 2.68 0.73 -23.79
C TYR A 361 3.18 2.13 -24.17
N PRO A 362 3.37 2.42 -25.47
CA PRO A 362 3.01 3.76 -25.92
C PRO A 362 1.59 4.01 -25.39
N LEU A 363 1.32 5.20 -24.85
CA LEU A 363 0.00 5.62 -24.33
C LEU A 363 -1.13 4.83 -24.99
N SER A 364 -2.03 4.21 -24.19
CA SER A 364 -3.08 3.35 -24.74
C SER A 364 -3.73 4.04 -25.96
N PRO A 365 -3.98 3.36 -27.08
CA PRO A 365 -4.50 4.00 -28.28
C PRO A 365 -5.78 4.79 -28.02
N LEU A 366 -6.55 4.45 -26.98
CA LEU A 366 -7.73 5.20 -26.50
C LEU A 366 -7.36 6.48 -25.74
N LEU A 367 -6.39 6.45 -24.81
CA LEU A 367 -5.92 7.67 -24.12
C LEU A 367 -5.07 8.54 -25.04
N ALA A 368 -4.26 7.95 -25.92
CA ALA A 368 -3.55 8.67 -26.99
C ALA A 368 -4.55 9.24 -28.01
N ARG A 369 -5.64 8.53 -28.32
CA ARG A 369 -6.75 9.05 -29.14
C ARG A 369 -7.44 10.20 -28.44
N GLU A 370 -7.85 10.09 -27.18
CA GLU A 370 -8.55 11.18 -26.47
C GLU A 370 -7.65 12.40 -26.23
N ILE A 371 -6.40 12.19 -25.79
CA ILE A 371 -5.44 13.28 -25.52
C ILE A 371 -4.93 13.90 -26.82
N GLY A 372 -4.68 13.09 -27.85
CA GLY A 372 -4.26 13.54 -29.18
C GLY A 372 -5.37 14.29 -29.91
N TYR A 373 -6.57 13.70 -29.96
CA TYR A 373 -7.77 14.33 -30.51
C TYR A 373 -8.06 15.66 -29.83
N GLY A 374 -8.10 15.69 -28.49
CA GLY A 374 -8.34 16.91 -27.74
C GLY A 374 -7.30 17.99 -28.01
N ARG A 375 -6.02 17.64 -28.14
CA ARG A 375 -4.95 18.64 -28.38
C ARG A 375 -5.06 19.30 -29.75
N TYR A 376 -5.23 18.52 -30.82
CA TYR A 376 -5.25 19.07 -32.19
C TYR A 376 -6.59 19.74 -32.52
N PHE A 377 -7.70 19.09 -32.14
CA PHE A 377 -9.04 19.64 -32.33
C PHE A 377 -9.24 20.93 -31.52
N ASN A 378 -8.93 20.93 -30.22
CA ASN A 378 -9.11 22.15 -29.41
C ASN A 378 -8.13 23.25 -29.84
N GLY A 379 -6.90 22.91 -30.21
CA GLY A 379 -5.92 23.89 -30.69
C GLY A 379 -6.35 24.59 -31.99
N LEU A 380 -6.99 23.88 -32.92
CA LEU A 380 -7.57 24.50 -34.12
C LEU A 380 -8.88 25.23 -33.82
N LYS A 381 -9.74 24.64 -32.96
CA LYS A 381 -11.00 25.25 -32.54
C LYS A 381 -10.77 26.62 -31.90
N ASP A 382 -9.85 26.70 -30.94
CA ASP A 382 -9.53 27.94 -30.24
C ASP A 382 -8.95 28.97 -31.22
N PHE A 383 -8.09 28.53 -32.15
CA PHE A 383 -7.53 29.39 -33.18
C PHE A 383 -8.60 29.97 -34.11
N LEU A 384 -9.44 29.14 -34.73
CA LEU A 384 -10.48 29.61 -35.65
C LEU A 384 -11.56 30.44 -34.94
N SER A 385 -11.91 30.09 -33.70
CA SER A 385 -12.85 30.88 -32.87
C SER A 385 -12.29 32.26 -32.52
N SER A 386 -10.96 32.42 -32.52
CA SER A 386 -10.32 33.72 -32.29
C SER A 386 -10.25 34.61 -33.54
N GLN A 387 -10.63 34.10 -34.72
CA GLN A 387 -10.60 34.85 -35.98
C GLN A 387 -11.97 35.45 -36.30
N PRO A 388 -12.16 36.77 -36.19
CA PRO A 388 -13.48 37.40 -36.39
C PRO A 388 -14.06 37.19 -37.78
N SER A 389 -13.21 36.98 -38.79
CA SER A 389 -13.62 36.79 -40.18
C SER A 389 -14.35 35.47 -40.44
N VAL A 390 -14.16 34.45 -39.58
CA VAL A 390 -14.71 33.10 -39.80
C VAL A 390 -15.46 32.52 -38.60
N ALA A 391 -15.21 33.01 -37.38
CA ALA A 391 -15.67 32.39 -36.13
C ALA A 391 -17.19 32.11 -36.04
N ASN A 392 -18.03 32.94 -36.67
CA ASN A 392 -19.49 32.78 -36.67
C ASN A 392 -20.04 32.20 -37.98
N LYS A 393 -19.19 31.97 -38.99
CA LYS A 393 -19.58 31.47 -40.31
C LYS A 393 -19.36 29.95 -40.44
N ILE A 394 -18.61 29.33 -39.53
CA ILE A 394 -18.16 27.93 -39.66
C ILE A 394 -18.55 27.06 -38.47
N GLU A 395 -18.67 25.76 -38.72
CA GLU A 395 -18.79 24.70 -37.73
C GLU A 395 -17.59 23.75 -37.86
N LEU A 396 -16.91 23.46 -36.73
CA LEU A 396 -15.79 22.53 -36.67
C LEU A 396 -16.23 21.24 -35.97
N VAL A 397 -16.27 20.14 -36.72
CA VAL A 397 -16.70 18.82 -36.24
C VAL A 397 -15.51 17.87 -36.23
N GLY A 398 -15.23 17.27 -35.07
CA GLY A 398 -14.21 16.24 -34.99
C GLY A 398 -14.75 14.88 -35.49
N LYS A 399 -13.94 14.17 -36.26
CA LYS A 399 -14.25 12.86 -36.83
C LYS A 399 -13.36 11.78 -36.21
N GLU A 400 -13.96 10.63 -35.92
CA GLU A 400 -13.23 9.46 -35.42
C GLU A 400 -12.27 8.91 -36.49
N ASP A 401 -10.99 8.73 -36.15
CA ASP A 401 -9.96 8.10 -36.99
C ASP A 401 -9.28 6.96 -36.20
N PRO A 402 -9.00 5.79 -36.81
CA PRO A 402 -8.17 4.71 -36.23
C PRO A 402 -6.76 5.14 -35.77
N THR A 403 -6.24 6.27 -36.25
CA THR A 403 -4.92 6.80 -35.91
C THR A 403 -4.94 7.82 -34.75
N VAL A 404 -3.82 8.00 -34.06
CA VAL A 404 -3.61 8.95 -32.93
C VAL A 404 -3.73 10.44 -33.35
N THR A 405 -4.14 10.70 -34.59
CA THR A 405 -3.94 12.00 -35.24
C THR A 405 -5.15 12.90 -35.21
N GLY A 406 -6.35 12.35 -34.97
CA GLY A 406 -7.62 13.08 -35.04
C GLY A 406 -7.93 13.54 -36.47
N ASN A 407 -9.14 13.28 -36.96
CA ASN A 407 -9.65 13.94 -38.16
C ASN A 407 -10.63 15.03 -37.71
N PHE A 408 -10.72 16.11 -38.47
CA PHE A 408 -11.71 17.14 -38.28
C PHE A 408 -12.20 17.62 -39.65
N GLU A 409 -13.41 18.13 -39.66
CA GLU A 409 -14.05 18.75 -40.81
C GLU A 409 -14.51 20.16 -40.41
N VAL A 410 -14.33 21.10 -41.32
CA VAL A 410 -14.87 22.46 -41.21
C VAL A 410 -15.96 22.60 -42.25
N SER A 411 -17.13 23.03 -41.84
CA SER A 411 -18.27 23.30 -42.72
C SER A 411 -18.82 24.70 -42.51
N VAL A 412 -19.57 25.22 -43.49
CA VAL A 412 -20.37 26.43 -43.32
C VAL A 412 -21.47 26.15 -42.30
N ALA A 413 -21.60 26.99 -41.27
CA ALA A 413 -22.56 26.78 -40.18
C ALA A 413 -24.02 26.83 -40.66
N ALA A 414 -24.32 27.63 -41.68
CA ALA A 414 -25.67 27.82 -42.20
C ALA A 414 -26.13 26.72 -43.15
N THR A 415 -25.23 26.22 -44.01
CA THR A 415 -25.57 25.29 -45.11
C THR A 415 -25.05 23.88 -44.89
N GLY A 416 -24.11 23.69 -43.96
CA GLY A 416 -23.40 22.42 -43.75
C GLY A 416 -22.40 22.08 -44.87
N GLN A 417 -22.20 22.96 -45.84
CA GLN A 417 -21.25 22.78 -46.94
C GLN A 417 -19.83 22.61 -46.41
N LEU A 418 -19.16 21.55 -46.86
CA LEU A 418 -17.83 21.20 -46.38
C LEU A 418 -16.78 22.13 -46.98
N LEU A 419 -16.10 22.89 -46.13
CA LEU A 419 -15.03 23.83 -46.51
C LEU A 419 -13.65 23.16 -46.41
N HIS A 420 -13.45 22.28 -45.43
CA HIS A 420 -12.17 21.61 -45.25
C HIS A 420 -12.33 20.21 -44.69
N SER A 421 -11.63 19.26 -45.30
CA SER A 421 -11.40 17.93 -44.74
C SER A 421 -9.99 17.46 -45.05
N LYS A 422 -9.40 16.68 -44.13
CA LYS A 422 -8.08 16.06 -44.32
C LYS A 422 -7.97 15.23 -45.61
N ARG A 423 -9.07 14.64 -46.08
CA ARG A 423 -9.09 13.82 -47.31
C ARG A 423 -9.09 14.64 -48.59
N GLN A 424 -9.69 15.83 -48.59
CA GLN A 424 -9.87 16.64 -49.81
C GLN A 424 -8.85 17.78 -49.92
N ALA A 425 -8.38 18.33 -48.81
CA ALA A 425 -7.57 19.55 -48.81
C ALA A 425 -6.06 19.30 -48.67
N GLY A 426 -5.61 18.07 -48.44
CA GLY A 426 -4.18 17.70 -48.40
C GLY A 426 -3.36 18.30 -47.25
N GLN A 427 -3.95 19.14 -46.38
CA GLN A 427 -3.24 19.77 -45.27
C GLN A 427 -3.37 19.00 -43.94
N GLY A 428 -2.32 19.10 -43.13
CA GLY A 428 -2.03 18.26 -41.97
C GLY A 428 -2.87 18.50 -40.71
N LYS A 429 -2.41 17.95 -39.59
CA LYS A 429 -3.13 17.81 -38.31
C LYS A 429 -3.29 19.13 -37.51
N ALA A 430 -3.17 20.30 -38.16
CA ALA A 430 -3.13 21.62 -37.53
C ALA A 430 -2.12 21.72 -36.35
N THR A 431 -0.96 21.09 -36.52
CA THR A 431 0.07 20.94 -35.48
C THR A 431 0.95 22.17 -35.32
N SER A 432 1.20 22.91 -36.40
CA SER A 432 2.02 24.12 -36.39
C SER A 432 1.19 25.39 -36.63
N PRO A 433 1.66 26.57 -36.18
CA PRO A 433 1.00 27.85 -36.51
C PRO A 433 0.85 28.09 -38.01
N GLY A 434 1.83 27.67 -38.82
CA GLY A 434 1.78 27.80 -40.28
C GLY A 434 0.69 26.94 -40.92
N GLU A 435 0.50 25.70 -40.46
CA GLU A 435 -0.61 24.87 -40.92
C GLU A 435 -1.97 25.47 -40.58
N ARG A 436 -2.12 26.05 -39.38
CA ARG A 436 -3.38 26.70 -38.97
C ARG A 436 -3.70 27.93 -39.82
N ALA A 437 -2.67 28.72 -40.15
CA ALA A 437 -2.82 29.87 -41.03
C ALA A 437 -3.22 29.45 -42.46
N ALA A 438 -2.62 28.39 -43.00
CA ALA A 438 -2.97 27.88 -44.34
C ALA A 438 -4.41 27.35 -44.39
N ILE A 439 -4.87 26.63 -43.35
CA ILE A 439 -6.26 26.19 -43.23
C ILE A 439 -7.21 27.40 -43.16
N LEU A 440 -6.84 28.46 -42.43
CA LEU A 440 -7.65 29.67 -42.33
C LEU A 440 -7.79 30.39 -43.69
N GLU A 441 -6.71 30.53 -44.45
CA GLU A 441 -6.78 31.18 -45.78
C GLU A 441 -7.64 30.38 -46.75
N GLN A 442 -7.52 29.05 -46.75
CA GLN A 442 -8.40 28.19 -47.55
C GLN A 442 -9.88 28.35 -47.16
N ILE A 443 -10.18 28.42 -45.86
CA ILE A 443 -11.55 28.63 -45.39
C ILE A 443 -12.07 29.99 -45.86
N LYS A 444 -11.25 31.05 -45.84
CA LYS A 444 -11.65 32.37 -46.31
C LYS A 444 -11.92 32.39 -47.82
N GLU A 445 -11.01 31.83 -48.62
CA GLU A 445 -11.18 31.72 -50.07
C GLU A 445 -12.52 31.04 -50.42
N LEU A 446 -12.83 29.92 -49.78
CA LEU A 446 -14.07 29.18 -50.04
C LEU A 446 -15.33 29.86 -49.48
N LEU A 447 -15.21 30.66 -48.42
CA LEU A 447 -16.33 31.45 -47.91
C LEU A 447 -16.61 32.69 -48.75
N ASP A 448 -15.58 33.27 -49.36
CA ASP A 448 -15.68 34.45 -50.23
C ASP A 448 -16.15 34.07 -51.66
N GLU A 449 -16.10 32.79 -52.04
CA GLU A 449 -16.70 32.26 -53.29
C GLU A 449 -18.22 32.02 -53.18
N ASP A 450 -18.78 31.94 -51.96
CA ASP A 450 -20.19 31.65 -51.67
C ASP A 450 -21.02 32.91 -51.28
N ASP A 451 -20.37 34.06 -51.03
CA ASP A 451 -20.99 35.40 -50.86
C ASP A 451 -21.14 36.10 -52.23
#